data_AF-A0A2H9MNA6-F1
#
_entry.id   AF-A0A2H9MNA6-F1
#
_cell.length_a   1.000
_cell.length_b   1.000
_cell.length_c   1.000
_cell.angle_alpha   90.00
_cell.angle_beta   90.00
_cell.angle_gamma   90.00
#
_symmetry.space_group_name_H-M   'P 1'
#
loop_
_entity.id
_entity.type
_entity.pdbx_description
1 polymer ?
#
loop_
_entity_poly.entity_id
_entity_poly.type
_entity_poly.pdbx_seq_one_letter_code
_entity_poly.pdbx_strand_id
1 'polypeptide(L)' 'MKMFATSLKGKRIMTTEGEELGDIDSIVVDTKSGGLQHVLIRPTESVDPKLFKTDSEGRLVLPFSGIKSVKDVVVMELK' A
#
# COMPACT_ATOMS: atom_id res chain seq x y z
N MET A 1 9.62 18.06 1.00
CA MET A 1 10.06 17.10 -0.04
C MET A 1 8.84 16.73 -0.87
N LYS A 2 8.90 16.83 -2.21
CA LYS A 2 7.80 16.43 -3.10
C LYS A 2 8.08 15.03 -3.62
N MET A 3 7.08 14.17 -3.67
CA MET A 3 7.19 12.80 -4.17
C MET A 3 6.03 12.52 -5.13
N PHE A 4 6.31 11.83 -6.23
CA PHE A 4 5.28 11.46 -7.19
C PHE A 4 4.67 10.11 -6.84
N ALA A 5 3.35 9.98 -6.99
CA ALA A 5 2.65 8.70 -6.81
C ALA A 5 3.25 7.58 -7.68
N THR A 6 3.75 7.92 -8.87
CA THR A 6 4.43 6.99 -9.78
C THR A 6 5.70 6.38 -9.18
N SER A 7 6.37 7.07 -8.26
CA SER A 7 7.57 6.54 -7.58
C SER A 7 7.25 5.45 -6.56
N LEU A 8 5.99 5.31 -6.16
CA LEU A 8 5.53 4.28 -5.23
C LEU A 8 5.19 2.97 -5.94
N LYS A 9 4.83 3.02 -7.23
CA LYS A 9 4.46 1.84 -7.99
C LYS A 9 5.63 0.85 -8.06
N GLY A 10 5.37 -0.41 -7.74
CA GLY A 10 6.36 -1.49 -7.70
C GLY A 10 7.31 -1.45 -6.51
N LYS A 11 7.13 -0.54 -5.54
CA LYS A 11 7.87 -0.62 -4.28
C LYS A 11 7.27 -1.69 -3.37
N ARG A 12 8.16 -2.36 -2.63
CA ARG A 12 7.79 -3.30 -1.59
C ARG A 12 7.22 -2.57 -0.37
N ILE A 13 6.16 -3.13 0.21
CA ILE A 13 5.58 -2.70 1.47
C ILE A 13 5.92 -3.68 2.58
N MET A 14 6.27 -3.12 3.74
CA MET A 14 6.47 -3.85 4.98
C MET A 14 5.65 -3.20 6.11
N THR A 15 5.22 -4.01 7.07
CA THR A 15 4.61 -3.51 8.31
C THR A 15 5.67 -2.93 9.25
N THR A 16 5.25 -2.17 10.25
CA THR A 16 6.12 -1.72 11.35
C THR A 16 6.72 -2.87 12.17
N GLU A 17 6.13 -4.06 12.08
CA GLU A 17 6.59 -5.29 12.74
C GLU A 17 7.59 -6.09 11.89
N GLY A 18 7.86 -5.62 10.66
CA GLY A 18 8.81 -6.25 9.75
C GLY A 18 8.20 -7.33 8.83
N GLU A 19 6.88 -7.50 8.85
CA GLU A 19 6.19 -8.41 7.94
C GLU A 19 6.12 -7.81 6.53
N GLU A 20 6.42 -8.61 5.51
CA GLU A 20 6.36 -8.19 4.12
C GLU A 20 4.96 -8.45 3.53
N LEU A 21 4.27 -7.37 3.14
CA LEU A 21 2.92 -7.49 2.61
C LEU A 21 2.89 -7.74 1.09
N GLY A 22 3.88 -7.23 0.35
CA GLY A 22 3.96 -7.35 -1.10
C GLY A 22 4.27 -6.03 -1.79
N ASP A 23 3.86 -5.90 -3.05
CA ASP A 23 4.26 -4.76 -3.91
C ASP A 23 3.08 -3.83 -4.20
N ILE A 24 3.36 -2.53 -4.24
CA ILE A 24 2.37 -1.51 -4.60
C ILE A 24 2.00 -1.66 -6.09
N ASP A 25 0.74 -1.98 -6.35
CA ASP A 25 0.19 -2.07 -7.70
C ASP A 25 -0.32 -0.70 -8.16
N SER A 26 -1.10 -0.02 -7.32
CA SER A 26 -1.73 1.27 -7.62
C SER A 26 -2.19 2.04 -6.38
N ILE A 27 -2.63 3.28 -6.58
CA ILE A 27 -3.09 4.18 -5.51
C ILE A 27 -4.45 4.75 -5.91
N VAL A 28 -5.42 4.70 -5.00
CA VAL A 28 -6.75 5.27 -5.18
C VAL A 28 -6.72 6.73 -4.73
N VAL A 29 -7.17 7.61 -5.61
CA VAL A 29 -7.18 9.06 -5.40
C VAL A 29 -8.60 9.58 -5.54
N ASP A 30 -9.00 10.47 -4.64
CA ASP A 30 -10.23 11.24 -4.78
C ASP A 30 -10.07 12.26 -5.91
N THR A 31 -10.87 12.14 -6.96
CA THR A 31 -10.73 12.93 -8.19
C THR A 31 -11.16 14.39 -8.03
N LYS A 32 -11.86 14.74 -6.94
CA LYS A 32 -12.34 16.12 -6.69
C LYS A 32 -11.33 16.92 -5.88
N SER A 33 -10.78 16.31 -4.83
CA SER A 33 -9.86 16.94 -3.87
C SER A 33 -8.39 16.64 -4.17
N GLY A 34 -8.11 15.57 -4.91
CA GLY A 34 -6.76 15.04 -5.11
C GLY A 34 -6.23 14.26 -3.89
N GLY A 35 -7.06 13.99 -2.88
CA GLY A 35 -6.67 13.27 -1.68
C GLY A 35 -6.34 11.80 -1.95
N LEU A 36 -5.22 11.32 -1.41
CA LEU A 36 -4.81 9.91 -1.50
C LEU A 36 -5.58 9.09 -0.47
N GLN A 37 -6.39 8.13 -0.92
CA GLN A 37 -7.31 7.36 -0.08
C GLN A 37 -6.70 6.02 0.32
N HIS A 38 -6.36 5.21 -0.68
CA HIS A 38 -5.92 3.83 -0.47
C HIS A 38 -4.72 3.48 -1.34
N VAL A 39 -3.94 2.50 -0.89
CA VAL A 39 -2.89 1.84 -1.65
C VAL A 39 -3.37 0.41 -1.93
N LEU A 40 -3.27 0.01 -3.19
CA LEU A 40 -3.58 -1.34 -3.63
C LEU A 40 -2.29 -2.13 -3.75
N ILE A 41 -2.25 -3.29 -3.10
CA ILE A 41 -1.04 -4.09 -2.94
C ILE A 41 -1.29 -5.47 -3.52
N ARG A 42 -0.36 -5.95 -4.33
CA ARG A 42 -0.34 -7.35 -4.74
C ARG A 42 0.33 -8.16 -3.62
N PRO A 43 -0.41 -9.03 -2.90
CA PRO A 43 0.13 -9.76 -1.77
C PRO A 43 1.22 -10.74 -2.21
N THR A 44 2.18 -11.01 -1.32
CA THR A 44 3.10 -12.14 -1.48
C THR A 44 2.41 -13.46 -1.15
N GLU A 45 3.01 -14.59 -1.53
CA GLU A 45 2.49 -15.92 -1.20
C GLU A 45 2.40 -16.19 0.31
N SER A 46 3.19 -15.48 1.11
CA SER A 46 3.22 -15.61 2.57
C SER A 46 2.07 -14.90 3.28
N VAL A 47 1.32 -14.05 2.57
CA VAL A 47 0.24 -13.24 3.13
C VAL A 47 -1.10 -13.90 2.81
N ASP A 48 -1.90 -14.22 3.84
CA ASP A 48 -3.28 -14.67 3.64
C ASP A 48 -4.18 -13.46 3.33
N PRO A 49 -4.70 -13.29 2.09
CA PRO A 49 -5.50 -12.13 1.73
C PRO A 49 -6.82 -12.06 2.50
N LYS A 50 -7.29 -13.16 3.11
CA LYS A 50 -8.53 -13.18 3.92
C LYS A 50 -8.42 -12.39 5.21
N LEU A 51 -7.20 -12.13 5.68
CA LEU A 51 -6.96 -11.30 6.87
C LEU A 51 -7.12 -9.80 6.57
N PHE A 52 -7.28 -9.42 5.31
CA PHE A 52 -7.32 -8.05 4.86
C PHE A 52 -8.58 -7.77 4.04
N LYS A 53 -8.91 -6.48 3.93
CA LYS A 53 -9.85 -6.05 2.90
C LYS A 53 -9.19 -6.18 1.54
N THR A 54 -9.87 -6.83 0.60
CA THR A 54 -9.41 -7.00 -0.77
C THR A 54 -10.37 -6.36 -1.77
N ASP A 55 -9.87 -6.04 -2.96
CA ASP A 55 -10.71 -5.65 -4.09
C ASP A 55 -11.08 -6.86 -4.97
N SER A 56 -11.79 -6.61 -6.07
CA SER A 56 -12.21 -7.64 -7.01
C SER A 56 -11.06 -8.37 -7.72
N GLU A 57 -9.84 -7.79 -7.73
CA GLU A 57 -8.65 -8.39 -8.33
C GLU A 57 -7.79 -9.11 -7.28
N GLY A 58 -8.25 -9.20 -6.02
CA GLY A 58 -7.52 -9.85 -4.92
C GLY A 58 -6.37 -9.01 -4.36
N ARG A 59 -6.30 -7.70 -4.68
CA ARG A 59 -5.30 -6.80 -4.11
C ARG A 59 -5.70 -6.37 -2.71
N LEU A 60 -4.74 -6.26 -1.80
CA LEU A 60 -4.99 -5.72 -0.46
C LEU A 60 -5.32 -4.23 -0.58
N VAL A 61 -6.35 -3.79 0.13
CA VAL A 61 -6.81 -2.40 0.16
C VAL A 61 -6.44 -1.78 1.49
N LEU A 62 -5.35 -1.01 1.52
CA LEU A 62 -4.85 -0.39 2.75
C LEU A 62 -4.93 1.14 2.72
N PRO A 63 -5.22 1.81 3.84
CA PRO A 63 -5.35 3.27 3.87
C PRO A 63 -3.99 3.95 3.62
N PHE A 64 -3.97 4.95 2.75
CA PHE A 64 -2.74 5.69 2.46
C PHE A 64 -2.16 6.36 3.72
N SER A 65 -3.01 6.75 4.67
CA SER A 65 -2.61 7.31 5.97
C SER A 65 -1.80 6.36 6.85
N GLY A 66 -1.77 5.06 6.54
CA GLY A 66 -0.95 4.07 7.24
C GLY A 66 0.55 4.15 6.91
N ILE A 67 0.93 4.82 5.81
CA ILE A 67 2.33 4.96 5.42
C ILE A 67 3.09 5.81 6.45
N LYS A 68 4.15 5.25 7.02
CA LYS A 68 5.05 5.91 7.96
C LYS A 68 6.32 6.41 7.31
N SER A 69 6.83 5.68 6.32
CA SER A 69 8.09 6.00 5.66
C SER A 69 8.11 5.49 4.23
N VAL A 70 8.73 6.27 3.33
CA VAL A 70 8.99 5.88 1.94
C VAL A 70 10.47 6.09 1.65
N LYS A 71 11.20 4.99 1.51
CA LYS A 71 12.61 4.97 1.09
C LYS A 71 12.79 3.89 0.01
N ASP A 72 13.68 2.94 0.24
CA ASP A 72 13.84 1.74 -0.60
C ASP A 72 12.60 0.86 -0.49
N VAL A 73 12.09 0.70 0.74
CA VAL A 73 10.82 0.07 1.08
C VAL A 73 9.83 1.11 1.62
N VAL A 74 8.54 0.79 1.51
CA VAL A 74 7.45 1.55 2.12
C VAL A 74 7.07 0.87 3.43
N VAL A 75 7.17 1.59 4.54
CA VAL A 75 6.80 1.08 5.87
C VAL A 75 5.40 1.58 6.21
N MET A 76 4.54 0.67 6.67
CA MET A 76 3.16 0.96 7.02
C MET A 76 2.79 0.43 8.39
N GLU A 77 1.97 1.19 9.09
CA GLU A 77 1.30 0.78 10.32
C GLU A 77 -0.11 0.30 9.97
N LEU A 78 -0.40 -0.95 10.31
CA LEU A 78 -1.75 -1.50 10.25
C LEU A 78 -2.48 -1.07 11.53
N LYS A 79 -3.60 -0.37 11.37
CA LYS A 79 -4.48 0.02 12.48
C LYS A 79 -5.82 -0.70 12.36
#